data_AF-A0A946XVP8-F1
#
_entry.id   AF-A0A946XVP8-F1
#
_cell.length_a   1.000
_cell.length_b   1.000
_cell.length_c   1.000
_cell.angle_alpha   90.00
_cell.angle_beta   90.00
_cell.angle_gamma   90.00
#
_symmetry.space_group_name_H-M   'P 1'
#
loop_
_entity.id
_entity.type
_entity.pdbx_description
1 polymer ?
#
loop_
_entity_poly.entity_id
_entity_poly.type
_entity_poly.pdbx_seq_one_letter_code
_entity_poly.pdbx_strand_id
1 'polypeptide(L)'
;RFAQPCGILYCRDEAVHERLIAAFAQSARTFVERVVPRLPDEFDAPRLWSGGLALTYACEFRSEPPGHAETLFSHWPDHYRSITNELAVAGLGYGPAADGDRFRNTTTSGARRLSAIGWFVRRLQGKLLSTLRILKAALTFEGALDYLLWKIRRHSGVYIAPTERQRRFPLLFAWPLLWRLWRRGAFR
;
A
#
# COMPACT_ATOMS: atom_id res chain seq x y z
N ARG A 1 -0.53 -5.06 3.60
CA ARG A 1 0.32 -6.18 3.10
C ARG A 1 -0.05 -7.47 3.81
N PHE A 2 0.10 -7.60 5.13
CA PHE A 2 -0.22 -8.84 5.86
C PHE A 2 -1.70 -9.22 5.98
N ALA A 3 -2.61 -8.41 5.43
CA ALA A 3 -4.01 -8.78 5.22
C ALA A 3 -4.25 -9.48 3.86
N GLN A 4 -3.21 -9.59 3.03
CA GLN A 4 -3.22 -10.33 1.77
C GLN A 4 -2.71 -11.76 2.04
N PRO A 5 -2.96 -12.74 1.14
CA PRO A 5 -2.41 -14.08 1.25
C PRO A 5 -0.91 -14.07 1.55
N CYS A 6 -0.51 -14.66 2.68
CA CYS A 6 0.87 -14.78 3.11
C CYS A 6 1.19 -16.25 3.39
N GLY A 7 2.28 -16.75 2.81
CA GLY A 7 2.81 -18.08 3.12
C GLY A 7 3.94 -18.00 4.14
N ILE A 8 3.99 -18.96 5.08
CA ILE A 8 5.10 -19.14 6.00
C ILE A 8 6.07 -20.15 5.34
N LEU A 9 7.20 -19.65 4.84
CA LEU A 9 8.22 -20.51 4.22
C LEU A 9 9.01 -21.31 5.28
N TYR A 10 9.24 -20.71 6.43
CA TYR A 10 9.99 -21.30 7.54
C TYR A 10 9.53 -20.68 8.86
N CYS A 11 9.39 -21.52 9.88
CA CYS A 11 9.25 -21.13 11.28
C CYS A 11 10.11 -22.07 12.13
N ARG A 12 10.67 -21.54 13.23
CA ARG A 12 11.58 -22.30 14.11
C ARG A 12 10.86 -23.44 14.84
N ASP A 13 9.64 -23.19 15.28
CA ASP A 13 8.82 -24.10 16.10
C ASP A 13 7.33 -23.76 15.94
N GLU A 14 6.47 -24.65 16.47
CA GLU A 14 5.01 -24.51 16.39
C GLU A 14 4.50 -23.25 17.10
N ALA A 15 5.09 -22.89 18.24
CA ALA A 15 4.70 -21.69 18.98
C ALA A 15 4.97 -20.41 18.16
N VAL A 16 6.04 -20.37 17.35
CA VAL A 16 6.28 -19.28 16.39
C VAL A 16 5.23 -19.31 15.27
N HIS A 17 4.88 -20.49 14.76
CA HIS A 17 3.87 -20.65 13.72
C HIS A 17 2.52 -20.06 14.16
N GLU A 18 2.01 -20.47 15.32
CA GLU A 18 0.75 -19.97 15.88
C GLU A 18 0.76 -18.45 16.07
N ARG A 19 1.88 -17.88 16.57
CA ARG A 19 2.01 -16.43 16.72
C ARG A 19 1.96 -15.70 15.37
N LEU A 20 2.53 -16.27 14.31
CA LEU A 20 2.47 -15.69 12.97
C LEU A 20 1.05 -15.73 12.41
N ILE A 21 0.34 -16.87 12.56
CA ILE A 21 -1.05 -17.00 12.15
C ILE A 21 -1.94 -15.99 12.88
N ALA A 22 -1.78 -15.84 14.20
CA ALA A 22 -2.51 -14.85 14.98
C ALA A 22 -2.21 -13.42 14.51
N ALA A 23 -0.96 -13.10 14.18
CA ALA A 23 -0.58 -11.78 13.66
C ALA A 23 -1.18 -11.51 12.27
N PHE A 24 -1.27 -12.50 11.39
CA PHE A 24 -1.93 -12.36 10.09
C PHE A 24 -3.45 -12.17 10.25
N ALA A 25 -4.09 -12.97 11.09
CA ALA A 25 -5.52 -12.80 11.41
C ALA A 25 -5.81 -11.41 11.99
N GLN A 26 -4.99 -10.95 12.95
CA GLN A 26 -5.13 -9.60 13.52
C GLN A 26 -4.89 -8.50 12.47
N SER A 27 -3.98 -8.72 11.52
CA SER A 27 -3.73 -7.79 10.41
C SER A 27 -4.94 -7.67 9.49
N ALA A 28 -5.57 -8.79 9.13
CA ALA A 28 -6.81 -8.81 8.34
C ALA A 28 -7.96 -8.11 9.09
N ARG A 29 -8.16 -8.45 10.37
CA ARG A 29 -9.15 -7.81 11.24
C ARG A 29 -8.95 -6.28 11.28
N THR A 30 -7.73 -5.84 11.59
CA THR A 30 -7.39 -4.41 11.68
C THR A 30 -7.61 -3.70 10.34
N PHE A 31 -7.25 -4.35 9.23
CA PHE A 31 -7.49 -3.79 7.91
C PHE A 31 -8.99 -3.56 7.67
N VAL A 32 -9.81 -4.60 7.87
CA VAL A 32 -11.27 -4.53 7.67
C VAL A 32 -11.92 -3.49 8.59
N GLU A 33 -11.60 -3.48 9.89
CA GLU A 33 -12.13 -2.49 10.84
C GLU A 33 -11.88 -1.04 10.40
N ARG A 34 -10.75 -0.76 9.73
CA ARG A 34 -10.40 0.59 9.29
C ARG A 34 -11.02 0.93 7.94
N VAL A 35 -11.30 -0.07 7.11
CA VAL A 35 -11.85 0.09 5.76
C VAL A 35 -13.37 0.18 5.79
N VAL A 36 -14.07 -0.66 6.57
CA VAL A 36 -15.53 -0.75 6.57
C VAL A 36 -16.23 0.61 6.73
N PRO A 37 -15.83 1.53 7.64
CA PRO A 37 -16.48 2.84 7.74
C PRO A 37 -16.33 3.74 6.50
N ARG A 38 -15.42 3.41 5.57
CA ARG A 38 -15.21 4.11 4.30
C ARG A 38 -16.01 3.51 3.15
N LEU A 39 -16.61 2.34 3.33
CA LEU A 39 -17.45 1.69 2.34
C LEU A 39 -18.84 2.34 2.30
N PRO A 40 -19.57 2.23 1.18
CA PRO A 40 -20.98 2.60 1.11
C PRO A 40 -21.83 1.77 2.08
N ASP A 41 -23.12 2.12 2.18
CA ASP A 41 -24.05 1.47 3.11
C ASP A 41 -24.29 -0.01 2.75
N GLU A 42 -24.16 -0.35 1.46
CA GLU A 42 -24.13 -1.73 0.98
C GLU A 42 -22.95 -1.95 0.04
N PHE A 43 -22.25 -3.07 0.19
CA PHE A 43 -21.06 -3.42 -0.59
C PHE A 43 -20.91 -4.94 -0.74
N ASP A 44 -20.00 -5.38 -1.59
CA ASP A 44 -19.61 -6.78 -1.75
C ASP A 44 -18.14 -6.99 -1.33
N ALA A 45 -17.68 -8.26 -1.28
CA ALA A 45 -16.30 -8.57 -0.94
C ALA A 45 -15.28 -7.91 -1.90
N PRO A 46 -15.44 -7.95 -3.24
CA PRO A 46 -14.57 -7.22 -4.16
C PRO A 46 -14.40 -5.74 -3.78
N ARG A 47 -15.50 -5.03 -3.51
CA ARG A 47 -15.48 -3.61 -3.15
C ARG A 47 -14.77 -3.35 -1.83
N LEU A 48 -14.95 -4.21 -0.83
CA LEU A 48 -14.26 -4.11 0.45
C LEU A 48 -12.74 -4.19 0.24
N TRP A 49 -12.27 -5.19 -0.50
CA TRP A 49 -10.85 -5.46 -0.64
C TRP A 49 -10.17 -4.51 -1.62
N SER A 50 -10.71 -4.31 -2.82
CA SER A 50 -10.10 -3.39 -3.80
C SER A 50 -10.11 -1.95 -3.29
N GLY A 51 -11.24 -1.51 -2.72
CA GLY A 51 -11.38 -0.18 -2.12
C GLY A 51 -10.47 0.02 -0.92
N GLY A 52 -10.38 -0.98 -0.03
CA GLY A 52 -9.50 -0.94 1.12
C GLY A 52 -8.01 -0.91 0.74
N LEU A 53 -7.60 -1.72 -0.23
CA LEU A 53 -6.24 -1.73 -0.76
C LEU A 53 -5.89 -0.39 -1.42
N ALA A 54 -6.81 0.18 -2.21
CA ALA A 54 -6.63 1.50 -2.80
C ALA A 54 -6.43 2.58 -1.73
N LEU A 55 -7.15 2.54 -0.60
CA LEU A 55 -6.92 3.44 0.53
C LEU A 55 -5.49 3.31 1.07
N THR A 56 -4.99 2.08 1.23
CA THR A 56 -3.61 1.86 1.71
C THR A 56 -2.56 2.32 0.70
N TYR A 57 -2.75 2.06 -0.58
CA TYR A 57 -1.82 2.48 -1.63
C TYR A 57 -1.75 4.00 -1.74
N ALA A 58 -2.87 4.69 -1.55
CA ALA A 58 -2.89 6.15 -1.55
C ALA A 58 -2.12 6.79 -0.37
N CYS A 59 -1.74 6.01 0.65
CA CYS A 59 -0.91 6.46 1.76
C CYS A 59 0.60 6.32 1.49
N GLU A 60 1.02 5.57 0.48
CA GLU A 60 2.43 5.33 0.15
C GLU A 60 2.81 6.01 -1.19
N PHE A 61 4.08 6.35 -1.39
CA PHE A 61 4.59 6.63 -2.74
C PHE A 61 4.84 5.30 -3.46
N ARG A 62 3.77 4.73 -4.00
CA ARG A 62 3.80 3.53 -4.83
C ARG A 62 3.41 3.87 -6.27
N SER A 63 4.11 3.26 -7.22
CA SER A 63 3.78 3.28 -8.64
C SER A 63 3.06 1.98 -8.98
N GLU A 64 1.87 1.77 -8.44
CA GLU A 64 1.01 0.65 -8.87
C GLU A 64 0.16 1.10 -10.06
N PRO A 65 -0.03 0.25 -11.09
CA PRO A 65 -0.91 0.59 -12.20
C PRO A 65 -2.37 0.70 -11.74
N PRO A 66 -3.21 1.48 -12.45
CA PRO A 66 -4.66 1.43 -12.26
C PRO A 66 -5.16 -0.01 -12.36
N GLY A 67 -6.10 -0.41 -11.51
CA GLY A 67 -6.64 -1.78 -11.51
C GLY A 67 -5.83 -2.80 -10.70
N HIS A 68 -4.67 -2.44 -10.14
CA HIS A 68 -3.82 -3.40 -9.42
C HIS A 68 -4.51 -4.03 -8.20
N ALA A 69 -5.36 -3.28 -7.49
CA ALA A 69 -6.07 -3.78 -6.32
C ALA A 69 -7.15 -4.82 -6.72
N GLU A 70 -7.81 -4.59 -7.84
CA GLU A 70 -8.78 -5.48 -8.45
C GLU A 70 -8.11 -6.77 -8.95
N THR A 71 -6.97 -6.66 -9.64
CA THR A 71 -6.16 -7.81 -10.03
C THR A 71 -5.78 -8.67 -8.83
N LEU A 72 -5.37 -8.04 -7.72
CA LEU A 72 -5.00 -8.77 -6.52
C LEU A 72 -6.17 -9.57 -5.94
N PHE A 73 -7.36 -8.99 -5.89
CA PHE A 73 -8.57 -9.70 -5.47
C PHE A 73 -8.86 -10.89 -6.39
N SER A 74 -8.81 -10.68 -7.71
CA SER A 74 -9.10 -11.71 -8.71
C SER A 74 -8.16 -12.90 -8.69
N HIS A 75 -6.94 -12.75 -8.16
CA HIS A 75 -6.01 -13.88 -7.99
C HIS A 75 -6.42 -14.84 -6.87
N TRP A 76 -7.14 -14.36 -5.84
CA TRP A 76 -7.50 -15.14 -4.65
C TRP A 76 -8.92 -14.84 -4.15
N PRO A 77 -9.95 -14.95 -5.01
CA PRO A 77 -11.30 -14.50 -4.67
C PRO A 77 -11.90 -15.26 -3.49
N ASP A 78 -11.70 -16.58 -3.42
CA ASP A 78 -12.26 -17.43 -2.37
C ASP A 78 -11.65 -17.12 -1.00
N HIS A 79 -10.34 -16.88 -0.96
CA HIS A 79 -9.65 -16.48 0.26
C HIS A 79 -10.23 -15.17 0.83
N TYR A 80 -10.38 -14.16 -0.02
CA TYR A 80 -10.92 -12.87 0.38
C TYR A 80 -12.38 -12.95 0.79
N ARG A 81 -13.19 -13.76 0.10
CA ARG A 81 -14.60 -14.01 0.46
C ARG A 81 -14.71 -14.74 1.81
N SER A 82 -13.88 -15.75 2.06
CA SER A 82 -13.85 -16.47 3.35
C SER A 82 -13.58 -15.51 4.50
N ILE A 83 -12.54 -14.68 4.39
CA ILE A 83 -12.20 -13.69 5.43
C ILE A 83 -13.34 -12.69 5.62
N THR A 84 -13.96 -12.19 4.54
CA THR A 84 -15.09 -11.26 4.64
C THR A 84 -16.27 -11.90 5.38
N ASN A 85 -16.60 -13.16 5.08
CA ASN A 85 -17.70 -13.87 5.75
C ASN A 85 -17.40 -14.10 7.23
N GLU A 86 -16.20 -14.59 7.57
CA GLU A 86 -15.80 -14.83 8.95
C GLU A 86 -15.81 -13.54 9.79
N LEU A 87 -15.31 -12.44 9.22
CA LEU A 87 -15.28 -11.16 9.91
C LEU A 87 -16.64 -10.47 10.00
N ALA A 88 -17.58 -10.77 9.09
CA ALA A 88 -18.98 -10.35 9.22
C ALA A 88 -19.62 -11.00 10.45
N VAL A 89 -19.41 -12.31 10.64
CA VAL A 89 -19.89 -13.05 11.83
C VAL A 89 -19.26 -12.50 13.12
N ALA A 90 -17.99 -12.11 13.08
CA ALA A 90 -17.29 -11.52 14.22
C ALA A 90 -17.72 -10.09 14.58
N GLY A 91 -18.64 -9.47 13.83
CA GLY A 91 -19.27 -8.19 14.18
C GLY A 91 -18.39 -6.95 13.95
N LEU A 92 -17.58 -6.94 12.88
CA LEU A 92 -16.65 -5.84 12.56
C LEU A 92 -17.31 -4.56 11.99
N GLY A 93 -18.55 -4.27 12.35
CA GLY A 93 -19.30 -3.10 11.86
C GLY A 93 -19.93 -3.28 10.49
N TYR A 94 -20.14 -4.52 10.06
CA TYR A 94 -20.96 -4.88 8.91
C TYR A 94 -21.56 -6.28 9.13
N GLY A 95 -22.59 -6.63 8.37
CA GLY A 95 -23.24 -7.94 8.42
C GLY A 95 -23.83 -8.33 7.06
N PRO A 96 -24.31 -9.57 6.90
CA PRO A 96 -24.93 -10.03 5.65
C PRO A 96 -26.16 -9.19 5.30
N ALA A 97 -26.32 -8.88 4.02
CA ALA A 97 -27.55 -8.30 3.47
C ALA A 97 -28.52 -9.43 3.07
N ALA A 98 -29.78 -9.08 2.79
CA ALA A 98 -30.83 -10.04 2.45
C ALA A 98 -30.53 -10.88 1.18
N ASP A 99 -29.66 -10.39 0.31
CA ASP A 99 -29.34 -10.98 -1.00
C ASP A 99 -28.15 -11.97 -0.98
N GLY A 100 -27.67 -12.36 0.21
CA GLY A 100 -26.65 -13.41 0.40
C GLY A 100 -25.22 -13.06 0.00
N ASP A 101 -25.01 -12.37 -1.12
CA ASP A 101 -23.70 -12.03 -1.68
C ASP A 101 -23.23 -10.61 -1.34
N ARG A 102 -24.08 -9.84 -0.64
CA ARG A 102 -23.83 -8.45 -0.27
C ARG A 102 -23.81 -8.30 1.24
N PHE A 103 -23.18 -7.22 1.68
CA PHE A 103 -23.03 -6.85 3.08
C PHE A 103 -23.59 -5.45 3.32
N ARG A 104 -24.17 -5.26 4.50
CA ARG A 104 -24.64 -3.97 5.00
C ARG A 104 -23.64 -3.42 6.00
N ASN A 105 -23.22 -2.18 5.77
CA ASN A 105 -22.40 -1.41 6.69
C ASN A 105 -23.24 -0.97 7.89
N THR A 106 -22.82 -1.33 9.10
CA THR A 106 -23.51 -0.96 10.35
C THR A 106 -22.73 0.08 11.15
N THR A 107 -21.69 0.68 10.57
CA THR A 107 -20.91 1.72 11.24
C THR A 107 -21.69 3.02 11.39
N THR A 108 -21.53 3.67 12.54
CA THR A 108 -22.20 4.94 12.83
C THR A 108 -21.60 6.09 12.01
N SER A 109 -22.38 7.14 11.77
CA SER A 109 -21.90 8.37 11.11
C SER A 109 -20.65 8.96 11.77
N GLY A 110 -20.55 8.86 13.10
CA GLY A 110 -19.35 9.25 13.86
C GLY A 110 -18.13 8.42 13.50
N ALA A 111 -18.26 7.09 13.48
CA ALA A 111 -17.18 6.19 13.08
C ALA A 111 -16.72 6.44 11.64
N ARG A 112 -17.64 6.73 10.70
CA ARG A 112 -17.32 7.07 9.31
C ARG A 112 -16.51 8.36 9.20
N ARG A 113 -16.86 9.39 9.99
CA ARG A 113 -16.10 10.67 10.07
C ARG A 113 -14.71 10.47 10.66
N LEU A 114 -14.60 9.78 11.80
CA LEU A 114 -13.32 9.48 12.44
C LEU A 114 -12.41 8.65 11.52
N SER A 115 -12.98 7.68 10.81
CA SER A 115 -12.24 6.91 9.81
C SER A 115 -11.72 7.80 8.68
N ALA A 116 -12.54 8.72 8.14
CA ALA A 116 -12.11 9.66 7.11
C ALA A 116 -10.91 10.51 7.56
N ILE A 117 -10.97 11.06 8.76
CA ILE A 117 -9.85 11.82 9.37
C ILE A 117 -8.63 10.92 9.54
N GLY A 118 -8.82 9.71 10.07
CA GLY A 118 -7.73 8.75 10.27
C GLY A 118 -7.03 8.38 8.97
N TRP A 119 -7.76 8.18 7.86
CA TRP A 119 -7.18 7.92 6.54
C TRP A 119 -6.45 9.14 5.97
N PHE A 120 -6.97 10.34 6.19
CA PHE A 120 -6.28 11.57 5.81
C PHE A 120 -4.94 11.71 6.55
N VAL A 121 -4.93 11.51 7.87
CA VAL A 121 -3.71 11.54 8.69
C VAL A 121 -2.72 10.47 8.23
N ARG A 122 -3.17 9.22 8.02
CA ARG A 122 -2.32 8.13 7.49
C ARG A 122 -1.72 8.49 6.14
N ARG A 123 -2.48 9.15 5.26
CA ARG A 123 -1.97 9.59 3.96
C ARG A 123 -0.87 10.64 4.10
N LEU A 124 -1.04 11.64 4.98
CA LEU A 124 0.00 12.63 5.22
C LEU A 124 1.25 11.99 5.85
N GLN A 125 1.06 11.18 6.89
CA GLN A 125 2.15 10.48 7.58
C GLN A 125 2.92 9.55 6.63
N GLY A 126 2.22 8.73 5.86
CA GLY A 126 2.85 7.77 4.95
C GLY A 126 3.65 8.44 3.85
N LYS A 127 3.15 9.55 3.29
CA LYS A 127 3.89 10.38 2.31
C LYS A 127 5.11 11.04 2.96
N LEU A 128 4.94 11.63 4.15
CA LEU A 128 6.04 12.26 4.87
C LEU A 128 7.16 11.25 5.17
N LEU A 129 6.82 10.11 5.76
CA LEU A 129 7.78 9.05 6.09
C LEU A 129 8.46 8.49 4.83
N SER A 130 7.72 8.35 3.72
CA SER A 130 8.29 7.92 2.45
C SER A 130 9.29 8.95 1.90
N THR A 131 8.97 10.24 1.95
CA THR A 131 9.91 11.31 1.56
C THR A 131 11.14 11.30 2.46
N LEU A 132 10.96 11.26 3.78
CA LEU A 132 12.06 11.22 4.74
C LEU A 132 12.96 9.99 4.53
N ARG A 133 12.39 8.85 4.16
CA ARG A 133 13.14 7.65 3.80
C ARG A 133 13.99 7.84 2.54
N ILE A 134 13.47 8.52 1.51
CA ILE A 134 14.22 8.86 0.29
C ILE A 134 15.35 9.84 0.62
N LEU A 135 15.06 10.89 1.39
CA LEU A 135 16.05 11.85 1.88
C LEU A 135 17.16 11.16 2.66
N LYS A 136 16.79 10.31 3.63
CA LYS A 136 17.75 9.50 4.39
C LYS A 136 18.61 8.65 3.46
N ALA A 137 18.00 7.90 2.54
CA ALA A 137 18.72 7.06 1.59
C ALA A 137 19.71 7.86 0.73
N ALA A 138 19.32 9.05 0.25
CA ALA A 138 20.19 9.92 -0.53
C ALA A 138 21.37 10.49 0.27
N LEU A 139 21.25 10.58 1.60
CA LEU A 139 22.30 11.06 2.50
C LEU A 139 23.20 9.94 3.03
N THR A 140 22.66 8.74 3.25
CA THR A 140 23.39 7.64 3.88
C THR A 140 23.97 6.62 2.89
N PHE A 141 23.47 6.57 1.66
CA PHE A 141 23.90 5.60 0.67
C PHE A 141 24.95 6.20 -0.28
N GLU A 142 26.15 5.64 -0.27
CA GLU A 142 27.19 6.00 -1.23
C GLU A 142 26.78 5.57 -2.65
N GLY A 143 26.93 6.48 -3.62
CA GLY A 143 26.53 6.20 -5.00
C GLY A 143 25.02 6.21 -5.27
N ALA A 144 24.21 6.82 -4.40
CA ALA A 144 22.75 6.93 -4.59
C ALA A 144 22.37 7.55 -5.96
N LEU A 145 23.13 8.55 -6.41
CA LEU A 145 22.91 9.19 -7.70
C LEU A 145 23.24 8.26 -8.86
N ASP A 146 24.39 7.56 -8.83
CA ASP A 146 24.78 6.64 -9.89
C ASP A 146 23.80 5.45 -9.96
N TYR A 147 23.32 4.94 -8.82
CA TYR A 147 22.25 3.93 -8.79
C TYR A 147 20.94 4.42 -9.41
N LEU A 148 20.52 5.65 -9.09
CA LEU A 148 19.34 6.27 -9.68
C LEU A 148 19.46 6.40 -11.20
N LEU A 149 20.62 6.90 -11.68
CA LEU A 149 20.88 7.06 -13.12
C LEU A 149 20.95 5.73 -13.85
N TRP A 150 21.53 4.69 -13.25
CA TRP A 150 21.49 3.34 -13.77
C TRP A 150 20.05 2.84 -13.94
N LYS A 151 19.21 3.06 -12.93
CA LYS A 151 17.80 2.65 -12.97
C LYS A 151 17.02 3.39 -14.05
N ILE A 152 17.25 4.70 -14.20
CA ILE A 152 16.66 5.50 -15.28
C ILE A 152 17.11 4.99 -16.65
N ARG A 153 18.42 4.73 -16.84
CA ARG A 153 18.97 4.21 -18.09
C ARG A 153 18.37 2.85 -18.45
N ARG A 154 18.19 1.96 -17.46
CA ARG A 154 17.61 0.62 -17.69
C ARG A 154 16.21 0.68 -18.30
N HIS A 155 15.40 1.67 -17.93
CA HIS A 155 14.02 1.79 -18.42
C HIS A 155 13.84 2.75 -19.60
N SER A 156 14.70 3.78 -19.72
CA SER A 156 14.58 4.81 -20.76
C SER A 156 15.62 4.74 -21.88
N GLY A 157 16.73 4.01 -21.67
CA GLY A 157 17.90 4.06 -22.54
C GLY A 157 18.73 5.34 -22.43
N VAL A 158 18.22 6.40 -21.78
CA VAL A 158 18.89 7.69 -21.67
C VAL A 158 19.86 7.71 -20.49
N TYR A 159 21.09 8.19 -20.74
CA TYR A 159 22.10 8.39 -19.70
C TYR A 159 22.77 9.76 -19.85
N ILE A 160 22.99 10.42 -18.71
CA ILE A 160 23.79 11.63 -18.63
C ILE A 160 24.75 11.44 -17.47
N ALA A 161 26.05 11.52 -17.72
CA ALA A 161 27.06 11.36 -16.69
C ALA A 161 26.93 12.47 -15.63
N PRO A 162 26.89 12.14 -14.33
CA PRO A 162 26.87 13.13 -13.27
C PRO A 162 28.26 13.74 -13.06
N THR A 163 28.32 14.98 -12.60
CA THR A 163 29.58 15.59 -12.15
C THR A 163 29.92 15.17 -10.71
N GLU A 164 31.18 15.31 -10.30
CA GLU A 164 31.61 15.01 -8.92
C GLU A 164 30.83 15.81 -7.87
N ARG A 165 30.51 17.07 -8.16
CA ARG A 165 29.69 17.90 -7.27
C ARG A 165 28.27 17.34 -7.09
N GLN A 166 27.71 16.74 -8.15
CA GLN A 166 26.40 16.09 -8.12
C GLN A 166 26.44 14.77 -7.35
N ARG A 167 27.54 14.00 -7.47
CA ARG A 167 27.75 12.79 -6.66
C ARG A 167 27.87 13.10 -5.18
N ARG A 168 28.61 14.16 -4.82
CA ARG A 168 28.87 14.54 -3.43
C ARG A 168 27.67 15.15 -2.72
N PHE A 169 26.86 15.96 -3.42
CA PHE A 169 25.64 16.55 -2.85
C PHE A 169 24.45 16.42 -3.81
N PRO A 170 23.92 15.20 -3.99
CA PRO A 170 22.89 14.93 -4.99
C PRO A 170 21.60 15.70 -4.74
N LEU A 171 21.20 15.88 -3.48
CA LEU A 171 19.99 16.64 -3.12
C LEU A 171 20.06 18.13 -3.48
N LEU A 172 21.26 18.69 -3.69
CA LEU A 172 21.43 20.10 -4.04
C LEU A 172 21.73 20.28 -5.54
N PHE A 173 22.58 19.43 -6.12
CA PHE A 173 23.10 19.66 -7.47
C PHE A 173 22.55 18.72 -8.55
N ALA A 174 21.80 17.66 -8.19
CA ALA A 174 21.25 16.73 -9.20
C ALA A 174 20.02 17.28 -9.94
N TRP A 175 19.37 18.35 -9.46
CA TRP A 175 18.15 18.89 -10.09
C TRP A 175 18.29 19.25 -11.58
N PRO A 176 19.34 19.95 -12.05
CA PRO A 176 19.52 20.23 -13.47
C PRO A 176 19.80 18.97 -14.31
N LEU A 177 20.39 17.93 -13.71
CA LEU A 177 20.59 16.63 -14.35
C LEU A 177 19.25 15.92 -14.55
N LEU A 178 18.44 15.84 -13.50
CA LEU A 178 17.11 15.23 -13.55
C LEU A 178 16.18 15.98 -14.52
N TRP A 179 16.23 17.31 -14.55
CA TRP A 179 15.47 18.12 -15.52
C TRP A 179 15.83 17.80 -16.98
N ARG A 180 17.14 17.67 -17.28
CA ARG A 180 17.60 17.30 -18.62
C ARG A 180 17.17 15.89 -19.00
N LEU A 181 17.18 14.95 -18.06
CA LEU A 181 16.67 13.59 -18.27
C LEU A 181 15.16 13.60 -18.56
N TRP A 182 14.38 14.38 -17.80
CA TRP A 182 12.94 14.52 -18.01
C TRP A 182 12.61 15.08 -19.39
N ARG A 183 13.29 16.16 -19.82
CA ARG A 183 13.11 16.70 -21.18
C ARG A 183 13.46 15.73 -22.31
N ARG A 184 14.28 14.72 -22.03
CA ARG A 184 14.62 13.65 -22.99
C ARG A 184 13.66 12.45 -22.91
N GLY A 185 12.58 12.56 -22.15
CA GLY A 185 11.60 11.50 -21.97
C GLY A 185 12.08 10.34 -21.12
N ALA A 186 13.05 10.56 -20.23
CA ALA A 186 13.64 9.49 -19.42
C ALA A 186 12.72 8.98 -18.28
N PHE A 187 11.69 9.75 -17.92
CA PHE A 187 10.66 9.36 -16.97
C PHE A 187 9.36 9.17 -17.75
N ARG A 188 9.01 7.92 -18.04
CA ARG A 188 7.72 7.49 -18.60
C ARG A 188 7.00 6.63 -17.58
#